data_AF-A0A967HHJ3-F1
#
_entry.id   AF-A0A967HHJ3-F1
#
_cell.length_a   1.000
_cell.length_b   1.000
_cell.length_c   1.000
_cell.angle_alpha   90.00
_cell.angle_beta   90.00
_cell.angle_gamma   90.00
#
_symmetry.space_group_name_H-M   'P 1'
#
loop_
_entity.id
_entity.type
_entity.pdbx_description
1 polymer ?
#
loop_
_entity_poly.entity_id
_entity_poly.type
_entity_poly.pdbx_seq_one_letter_code
_entity_poly.pdbx_strand_id
1 'polypeptide(L)' 'METDRAAGPDARPVVAATLPPIAALVEWVGGEVVRVTTLLPPGAHPDTYEATPRI' A
#
# COMPACT_ATOMS: atom_id res chain seq x y z
N MET A 1 18.09 3.60 -14.21
CA MET A 1 16.88 3.79 -13.38
C MET A 1 17.36 3.71 -11.95
N GLU A 2 17.72 4.87 -11.40
CA GLU A 2 18.31 5.01 -10.08
C GLU A 2 17.22 4.69 -9.05
N THR A 3 17.43 3.65 -8.26
CA THR A 3 16.59 3.33 -7.11
C THR A 3 16.81 4.41 -6.05
N ASP A 4 15.84 5.31 -5.89
CA ASP A 4 15.79 6.24 -4.77
C ASP A 4 15.73 5.42 -3.47
N ARG A 5 16.88 5.30 -2.82
CA ARG A 5 17.02 4.61 -1.55
C ARG A 5 16.96 5.66 -0.45
N ALA A 6 15.75 6.11 -0.13
CA ALA A 6 15.51 6.84 1.11
C ALA A 6 15.68 5.86 2.29
N ALA A 7 16.92 5.69 2.75
CA ALA A 7 17.23 4.94 3.97
C ALA A 7 16.82 5.78 5.20
N GLY A 8 15.51 5.82 5.46
CA GLY A 8 14.94 6.21 6.76
C GLY A 8 14.87 5.02 7.72
N PRO A 9 14.39 5.22 8.98
CA PRO A 9 14.39 4.21 10.05
C PRO A 9 13.56 2.94 9.76
N ASP A 10 12.92 2.87 8.61
CA ASP A 10 12.29 1.66 8.10
C ASP A 10 12.37 1.65 6.56
N ALA A 11 13.45 1.03 6.06
CA ALA A 11 13.83 0.97 4.64
C ALA A 11 13.00 -0.06 3.83
N ARG A 12 11.89 -0.55 4.36
CA ARG A 12 11.01 -1.50 3.67
C ARG A 12 10.31 -0.83 2.48
N PRO A 13 10.23 -1.48 1.32
CA PRO A 13 9.43 -0.99 0.21
C PRO A 13 7.97 -0.78 0.63
N VAL A 14 7.40 0.34 0.20
CA VAL A 14 5.97 0.62 0.38
C VAL A 14 5.21 0.04 -0.80
N VAL A 15 4.21 -0.79 -0.51
CA VAL A 15 3.32 -1.39 -1.51
C VAL A 15 1.92 -0.83 -1.31
N ALA A 16 1.39 -0.15 -2.32
CA ALA A 16 0.02 0.32 -2.33
C ALA A 16 -0.88 -0.71 -3.04
N ALA A 17 -1.95 -1.14 -2.36
CA ALA A 17 -2.96 -2.02 -2.92
C ALA A 17 -4.29 -1.28 -3.05
N THR A 18 -5.06 -1.59 -4.09
CA THR A 18 -6.36 -0.94 -4.33
C THR A 18 -7.42 -1.36 -3.33
N LEU A 19 -7.46 -2.65 -2.99
CA LEU A 19 -8.53 -3.27 -2.20
C LEU A 19 -7.99 -3.97 -0.95
N PRO A 20 -8.76 -4.01 0.16
CA PRO A 20 -8.34 -4.68 1.38
C PRO A 20 -7.96 -6.16 1.22
N PRO A 21 -8.68 -6.99 0.44
CA PRO A 21 -8.27 -8.38 0.22
C PRO A 21 -6.91 -8.52 -0.48
N ILE A 22 -6.57 -7.59 -1.37
CA ILE A 22 -5.28 -7.58 -2.05
C ILE A 22 -4.18 -7.15 -1.08
N ALA A 23 -4.44 -6.14 -0.24
CA ALA A 23 -3.52 -5.72 0.80
C ALA A 23 -3.20 -6.87 1.76
N ALA A 24 -4.22 -7.59 2.23
CA ALA A 24 -4.05 -8.75 3.11
C ALA A 24 -3.22 -9.88 2.46
N LEU A 25 -3.45 -10.16 1.17
CA LEU A 25 -2.63 -11.12 0.43
C LEU A 25 -1.16 -10.67 0.38
N VAL A 26 -0.90 -9.40 0.10
CA VAL A 26 0.46 -8.84 0.06
C VAL A 26 1.12 -8.88 1.45
N GLU A 27 0.38 -8.58 2.52
CA GLU A 27 0.88 -8.69 3.90
C GLU A 27 1.24 -10.14 4.25
N TRP A 28 0.41 -11.11 3.87
CA TRP A 28 0.68 -12.53 4.12
C TRP A 28 1.91 -13.05 3.37
N VAL A 29 2.11 -12.63 2.12
CA VAL A 29 3.25 -13.07 1.31
C VAL A 29 4.53 -12.30 1.66
N GLY A 30 4.42 -10.99 1.83
CA GLY A 30 5.53 -10.09 2.06
C GLY A 30 6.00 -10.06 3.52
N GLY A 31 5.15 -10.39 4.49
CA GLY A 31 5.48 -10.40 5.91
C GLY A 31 6.18 -9.11 6.34
N GLU A 32 7.26 -9.26 7.12
CA GLU A 32 7.98 -8.13 7.70
C GLU A 32 8.90 -7.39 6.71
N VAL A 33 9.01 -7.79 5.44
CA VAL A 33 9.93 -7.12 4.48
C VAL A 33 9.28 -6.01 3.66
N VAL A 34 7.96 -5.83 3.76
CA VAL A 34 7.21 -4.77 3.07
C VAL A 34 6.38 -3.96 4.05
N ARG A 35 6.00 -2.75 3.63
CA ARG A 35 4.97 -1.95 4.30
C ARG A 35 3.79 -1.81 3.35
N VAL A 36 2.62 -2.30 3.75
CA VAL A 36 1.43 -2.29 2.89
C VAL A 36 0.51 -1.13 3.27
N THR A 37 -0.07 -0.47 2.27
CA THR A 37 -1.13 0.53 2.44
C THR A 37 -2.28 0.24 1.46
N THR A 38 -3.51 0.53 1.88
CA THR A 38 -4.70 0.32 1.05
C THR A 38 -5.27 1.66 0.59
N LEU A 39 -5.54 1.80 -0.71
CA LEU A 39 -6.09 3.02 -1.30
C LEU A 39 -7.58 3.22 -0.97
N LEU A 40 -8.35 2.12 -0.88
CA LEU A 40 -9.75 2.15 -0.50
C LEU A 40 -9.90 2.40 1.00
N PRO A 41 -10.56 3.49 1.43
CA PRO A 41 -10.80 3.77 2.84
C PRO A 41 -11.72 2.71 3.49
N PRO A 42 -11.63 2.50 4.81
CA PRO A 42 -12.57 1.66 5.53
C PRO A 42 -14.03 2.10 5.30
N GLY A 43 -14.89 1.14 4.94
CA GLY A 43 -16.31 1.39 4.70
C GLY A 43 -16.66 1.99 3.34
N ALA A 44 -15.67 2.35 2.50
CA ALA A 44 -15.93 2.75 1.12
C ALA A 44 -16.23 1.52 0.24
N HIS A 45 -17.13 1.68 -0.73
CA HIS A 45 -17.46 0.62 -1.67
C HIS A 45 -16.58 0.73 -2.93
N PRO A 46 -15.97 -0.36 -3.41
CA PRO A 46 -14.90 -0.31 -4.41
C PRO A 46 -15.34 0.15 -5.80
N ASP A 47 -16.60 -0.05 -6.17
CA ASP A 47 -17.15 0.30 -7.49
C ASP A 47 -17.60 1.77 -7.60
N THR A 48 -17.65 2.49 -6.48
CA THR A 48 -18.16 3.87 -6.37
C THR A 48 -17.15 4.80 -5.72
N TYR A 49 -16.03 4.27 -5.22
CA TYR A 49 -14.95 5.07 -4.66
C TYR A 49 -14.10 5.69 -5.76
N GLU A 50 -14.05 7.02 -5.77
CA GLU A 50 -13.20 7.80 -6.65
C GLU A 50 -11.93 8.26 -5.92
N ALA A 51 -10.77 7.85 -6.40
CA ALA A 51 -9.50 8.22 -5.81
C ALA A 51 -9.19 9.70 -6.07
N THR A 52 -8.70 10.39 -5.03
CA THR A 52 -8.29 11.80 -5.11
C THR A 52 -6.80 11.93 -4.79
N PRO A 53 -6.11 12.91 -5.39
CA PRO A 53 -4.78 13.29 -4.93
C PRO A 53 -4.85 13.66 -3.45
N ARG A 54 -3.94 13.09 -2.66
CA ARG A 54 -3.74 13.48 -1.25
C ARG A 54 -2.33 14.00 -1.08
N ILE A 55 -2.21 15.07 -0.30
CA ILE A 55 -0.95 15.75 0.05
C ILE A 55 -0.20 15.02 1.16
#